data_AF-A0A380Q4Y0-F1
#
_entry.id   AF-A0A380Q4Y0-F1
#
_cell.length_a   1.000
_cell.length_b   1.000
_cell.length_c   1.000
_cell.angle_alpha   90.00
_cell.angle_beta   90.00
_cell.angle_gamma   90.00
#
_symmetry.space_group_name_H-M   'P 1'
#
loop_
_entity.id
_entity.type
_entity.pdbx_description
1 polymer ?
#
loop_
_entity_poly.entity_id
_entity_poly.type
_entity_poly.pdbx_seq_one_letter_code
_entity_poly.pdbx_strand_id
1 'polypeptide(L)'
;MLCMETILKVRRLSLKQGLSQRAIPLLINPCDHDPDDHLIWHINNLKIPILLAKSVDNLPDEKGVKSIEVMGLNRFGLVTVRAEVLQPVAVKVGSISELIDITASMSSCEARDRCLAKIGRDIDALQACYEPDREYAAMVKSCIDSHMENLKRDLAGLLA
;
A
#
# COMPACT_ATOMS: atom_id res chain seq x y z
N MET A 1 -2.11 65.45 -10.79
CA MET A 1 -1.58 64.75 -11.97
C MET A 1 -0.38 63.91 -11.49
N LEU A 2 -0.60 62.65 -11.09
CA LEU A 2 0.49 61.78 -10.64
C LEU A 2 1.33 61.38 -11.87
N CYS A 3 2.63 61.62 -11.80
CA CYS A 3 3.58 61.27 -12.87
C CYS A 3 3.54 59.75 -13.14
N MET A 4 3.51 59.38 -14.43
CA MET A 4 3.43 58.00 -14.89
C MET A 4 4.59 57.13 -14.34
N GLU A 5 5.72 57.75 -14.04
CA GLU A 5 6.86 57.11 -13.37
C GLU A 5 6.56 56.66 -11.94
N THR A 6 5.73 57.40 -11.18
CA THR A 6 5.34 57.05 -9.82
C THR A 6 4.44 55.83 -9.81
N ILE A 7 3.50 55.74 -10.78
CA ILE A 7 2.61 54.58 -10.93
C ILE A 7 3.41 53.33 -11.33
N LEU A 8 4.40 53.47 -12.22
CA LEU A 8 5.29 52.36 -12.61
C LEU A 8 6.22 51.93 -11.48
N LYS A 9 6.69 52.84 -10.62
CA LYS A 9 7.49 52.51 -9.42
C LYS A 9 6.66 51.78 -8.36
N VAL A 10 5.42 52.23 -8.11
CA VAL A 10 4.50 51.57 -7.18
C VAL A 10 4.10 50.18 -7.68
N ARG A 11 3.84 50.01 -8.99
CA ARG A 11 3.63 48.68 -9.59
C ARG A 11 4.86 47.78 -9.49
N ARG A 12 6.07 48.29 -9.73
CA ARG A 12 7.31 47.51 -9.56
C ARG A 12 7.57 47.13 -8.10
N LEU A 13 7.21 47.97 -7.14
CA LEU A 13 7.32 47.67 -5.71
C LEU A 13 6.27 46.65 -5.26
N SER A 14 5.03 46.74 -5.77
CA SER A 14 3.97 45.76 -5.52
C SER A 14 4.26 44.39 -6.16
N LEU A 15 4.82 44.36 -7.37
CA LEU A 15 5.30 43.13 -8.02
C LEU A 15 6.51 42.50 -7.32
N LYS A 16 7.35 43.29 -6.65
CA LYS A 16 8.47 42.78 -5.83
C LYS A 16 8.03 42.27 -4.45
N GLN A 17 6.89 42.72 -3.94
CA GLN A 17 6.27 42.20 -2.71
C GLN A 17 5.41 40.95 -2.96
N GLY A 18 5.05 40.67 -4.21
CA GLY A 18 4.66 39.34 -4.67
C GLY A 18 5.89 38.44 -4.86
N LEU A 19 6.71 38.30 -3.82
CA LEU A 19 7.66 37.19 -3.75
C LEU A 19 6.82 35.92 -3.93
N SER A 20 6.93 35.35 -5.12
CA SER A 20 6.45 34.03 -5.47
C SER A 20 6.89 33.10 -4.34
N GLN A 21 5.98 32.82 -3.40
CA GLN A 21 6.10 31.61 -2.62
C GLN A 21 6.18 30.53 -3.67
N ARG A 22 7.38 29.95 -3.85
CA ARG A 22 7.55 28.80 -4.74
C ARG A 22 6.44 27.83 -4.35
N ALA A 23 5.43 27.67 -5.21
CA ALA A 23 4.37 26.72 -4.96
C ALA A 23 5.07 25.38 -4.75
N ILE A 24 4.97 24.82 -3.55
CA ILE A 24 5.57 23.54 -3.25
C ILE A 24 4.75 22.52 -4.04
N PRO A 25 5.34 21.80 -5.02
CA PRO A 25 4.57 20.83 -5.79
C PRO A 25 4.11 19.71 -4.84
N LEU A 26 2.79 19.54 -4.77
CA LEU A 26 2.14 18.53 -3.93
C LEU A 26 2.04 17.16 -4.61
N LEU A 27 2.53 17.01 -5.84
CA LEU A 27 2.62 15.71 -6.47
C LEU A 27 3.92 15.01 -6.05
N ILE A 28 3.83 13.72 -5.74
CA ILE A 28 4.98 12.86 -5.54
C ILE A 28 5.73 12.77 -6.87
N ASN A 29 7.00 13.15 -6.87
CA ASN A 29 7.93 12.87 -7.95
C ASN A 29 8.79 11.67 -7.53
N PRO A 30 8.60 10.46 -8.10
CA PRO A 30 9.35 9.26 -7.71
C PRO A 30 10.87 9.35 -7.96
N CYS A 31 11.33 10.32 -8.76
CA CYS A 31 12.77 10.57 -8.93
C CYS A 31 13.40 11.31 -7.75
N ASP A 32 12.60 12.05 -6.98
CA ASP A 32 13.06 12.91 -5.88
C ASP A 32 12.53 12.46 -4.51
N HIS A 33 11.41 11.74 -4.49
CA HIS A 33 10.72 11.30 -3.28
C HIS A 33 10.53 9.79 -3.35
N ASP A 34 10.70 9.11 -2.22
CA ASP A 34 10.27 7.73 -2.08
C ASP A 34 8.74 7.68 -1.98
N PRO A 35 8.01 7.01 -2.90
CA PRO A 35 6.56 6.87 -2.79
C PRO A 35 6.13 6.19 -1.50
N ASP A 36 6.95 5.32 -0.92
CA ASP A 36 6.65 4.61 0.32
C ASP A 36 6.60 5.57 1.51
N ASP A 37 7.20 6.76 1.46
CA ASP A 37 7.08 7.76 2.55
C ASP A 37 5.67 8.38 2.61
N HIS A 38 4.96 8.39 1.49
CA HIS A 38 3.70 9.12 1.33
C HIS A 38 2.48 8.22 1.15
N LEU A 39 2.68 6.99 0.65
CA LEU A 39 1.60 6.09 0.23
C LEU A 39 1.67 4.75 0.97
N ILE A 40 0.52 4.13 1.16
CA ILE A 40 0.40 2.79 1.72
C ILE A 40 -0.70 2.01 1.01
N TRP A 41 -0.43 0.72 0.77
CA TRP A 41 -1.44 -0.20 0.27
C TRP A 41 -2.41 -0.58 1.38
N HIS A 42 -3.70 -0.44 1.08
CA HIS A 42 -4.79 -0.93 1.92
C HIS A 42 -5.64 -1.92 1.14
N ILE A 43 -5.77 -3.13 1.66
CA ILE A 43 -6.60 -4.19 1.08
C ILE A 43 -7.76 -4.36 2.03
N ASN A 44 -8.94 -3.95 1.59
CA ASN A 44 -10.13 -4.01 2.44
C ASN A 44 -10.65 -5.46 2.58
N ASN A 45 -11.72 -5.63 3.37
CA ASN A 45 -12.34 -6.94 3.60
C ASN A 45 -12.86 -7.60 2.31
N LEU A 46 -13.18 -6.81 1.28
CA LEU A 46 -13.61 -7.30 -0.04
C LEU A 46 -12.42 -7.62 -0.96
N LYS A 47 -11.19 -7.63 -0.42
CA LYS A 47 -9.93 -7.88 -1.13
C LYS A 47 -9.67 -6.88 -2.26
N ILE A 48 -10.21 -5.68 -2.13
CA ILE A 48 -10.01 -4.59 -3.10
C ILE A 48 -8.73 -3.84 -2.69
N PRO A 49 -7.69 -3.82 -3.55
CA PRO A 49 -6.47 -3.08 -3.28
C PRO A 49 -6.62 -1.60 -3.65
N ILE A 50 -6.51 -0.73 -2.65
CA ILE A 50 -6.50 0.73 -2.82
C ILE A 50 -5.22 1.32 -2.23
N LEU A 51 -4.78 2.45 -2.78
CA LEU A 51 -3.73 3.26 -2.19
C LEU A 51 -4.35 4.30 -1.27
N LEU A 52 -3.80 4.42 -0.07
CA LEU A 52 -4.12 5.49 0.87
C LEU A 52 -2.89 6.38 1.06
N ALA A 53 -3.12 7.64 1.41
CA ALA A 53 -2.05 8.49 1.92
C ALA A 53 -1.66 7.99 3.31
N LYS A 54 -0.36 7.93 3.60
CA LYS A 54 0.13 7.69 4.96
C LYS A 54 -0.28 8.85 5.86
N SER A 55 -0.42 8.57 7.15
CA SER A 55 -0.69 9.61 8.15
C SER A 55 0.56 9.87 8.98
N VAL A 56 0.88 11.15 9.18
CA VAL A 56 1.91 11.63 10.11
C VAL A 56 1.19 12.46 11.17
N ASP A 57 1.38 12.15 12.44
CA ASP A 57 0.71 12.82 13.57
C ASP A 57 -0.84 12.90 13.43
N ASN A 58 -1.45 11.80 12.96
CA ASN A 58 -2.88 11.67 12.66
C ASN A 58 -3.41 12.58 11.54
N LEU A 59 -2.54 13.25 10.78
CA LEU A 59 -2.91 14.01 9.60
C LEU A 59 -2.47 13.25 8.34
N PRO A 60 -3.32 13.15 7.31
CA PRO A 60 -2.93 12.51 6.07
C PRO A 60 -1.85 13.34 5.36
N ASP A 61 -0.85 12.65 4.82
CA ASP A 61 0.22 13.24 4.03
C ASP A 61 -0.38 13.94 2.80
N GLU A 62 -0.17 15.26 2.72
CA GLU A 62 -0.79 16.09 1.70
C GLU A 62 -0.33 15.72 0.29
N LYS A 63 0.94 15.29 0.13
CA LYS A 63 1.46 14.85 -1.16
C LYS A 63 0.82 13.55 -1.61
N GLY A 64 0.64 12.60 -0.70
CA GLY A 64 -0.07 11.35 -0.92
C GLY A 64 -1.51 11.59 -1.36
N VAL A 65 -2.24 12.44 -0.62
CA VAL A 65 -3.64 12.80 -0.94
C VAL A 65 -3.73 13.40 -2.34
N LYS A 66 -2.92 14.42 -2.64
CA LYS A 66 -2.98 15.10 -3.94
C LYS A 66 -2.54 14.22 -5.09
N SER A 67 -1.55 13.36 -4.88
CA SER A 67 -1.10 12.41 -5.90
C SER A 67 -2.17 11.37 -6.23
N ILE A 68 -2.84 10.82 -5.22
CA ILE A 68 -3.95 9.87 -5.42
C ILE A 68 -5.07 10.52 -6.24
N GLU A 69 -5.47 11.73 -5.85
CA GLU A 69 -6.55 12.50 -6.49
C GLU A 69 -6.22 12.85 -7.95
N VAL A 70 -5.10 13.54 -8.18
CA VAL A 70 -4.74 14.09 -9.49
C VAL A 70 -4.35 13.00 -10.49
N MET A 71 -3.61 11.97 -10.05
CA MET A 71 -3.18 10.88 -10.93
C MET A 71 -4.25 9.77 -11.06
N GLY A 72 -5.36 9.88 -10.33
CA GLY A 72 -6.43 8.90 -10.33
C GLY A 72 -5.94 7.51 -9.93
N LEU A 73 -5.11 7.41 -8.89
CA LEU A 73 -4.44 6.17 -8.50
C LEU A 73 -5.41 5.09 -8.02
N ASN A 74 -6.65 5.44 -7.69
CA ASN A 74 -7.71 4.51 -7.28
C ASN A 74 -8.87 4.42 -8.30
N ARG A 75 -8.63 4.79 -9.57
CA ARG A 75 -9.66 4.63 -10.61
C ARG A 75 -9.99 3.16 -10.86
N PHE A 76 -11.25 2.88 -11.19
CA PHE A 76 -11.81 1.53 -11.35
C PHE A 76 -10.90 0.58 -12.14
N GLY A 77 -10.47 0.96 -13.35
CA GLY A 77 -9.63 0.09 -14.18
C GLY A 77 -8.29 -0.31 -13.54
N LEU A 78 -7.64 0.60 -12.79
CA LEU A 78 -6.39 0.24 -12.08
C LEU A 78 -6.68 -0.69 -10.91
N VAL A 79 -7.75 -0.44 -10.17
CA VAL A 79 -8.15 -1.28 -9.03
C VAL A 79 -8.50 -2.68 -9.48
N THR A 80 -9.19 -2.83 -10.61
CA THR A 80 -9.50 -4.15 -11.20
C THR A 80 -8.24 -4.93 -11.56
N VAL A 81 -7.31 -4.33 -12.31
CA VAL A 81 -6.05 -4.97 -12.69
C VAL A 81 -5.26 -5.41 -11.45
N ARG A 82 -5.20 -4.56 -10.43
CA ARG A 82 -4.54 -4.90 -9.16
C ARG A 82 -5.23 -6.07 -8.44
N ALA A 83 -6.56 -6.10 -8.44
CA ALA A 83 -7.30 -7.20 -7.84
C ALA A 83 -6.99 -8.53 -8.54
N GLU A 84 -6.88 -8.54 -9.87
CA GLU A 84 -6.48 -9.72 -10.65
C GLU A 84 -5.06 -10.20 -10.27
N VAL A 85 -4.12 -9.27 -10.06
CA VAL A 85 -2.76 -9.58 -9.61
C VAL A 85 -2.75 -10.17 -8.19
N LEU A 86 -3.60 -9.70 -7.29
CA LEU A 86 -3.69 -10.22 -5.91
C LEU A 86 -4.48 -11.51 -5.78
N GLN A 87 -5.34 -11.84 -6.75
CA GLN A 87 -6.25 -12.99 -6.66
C GLN A 87 -5.51 -14.30 -6.30
N PRO A 88 -4.37 -14.67 -6.92
CA PRO A 88 -3.66 -15.89 -6.56
C PRO A 88 -3.14 -15.89 -5.12
N VAL A 89 -2.67 -14.73 -4.63
CA VAL A 89 -2.18 -14.55 -3.26
C VAL A 89 -3.34 -14.72 -2.28
N ALA A 90 -4.48 -14.09 -2.57
CA ALA A 90 -5.68 -14.17 -1.72
C ALA A 90 -6.24 -15.60 -1.63
N VAL A 91 -6.30 -16.32 -2.76
CA VAL A 91 -6.70 -17.74 -2.80
C VAL A 91 -5.79 -18.58 -1.92
N LYS A 92 -4.47 -18.40 -2.06
CA LYS A 92 -3.49 -19.20 -1.33
C LYS A 92 -3.52 -18.94 0.18
N VAL A 93 -3.63 -17.68 0.58
CA VAL A 93 -3.85 -17.30 1.98
C VAL A 93 -5.11 -17.96 2.53
N GLY A 94 -6.22 -17.91 1.80
CA GLY A 94 -7.48 -18.56 2.20
C GLY A 94 -7.33 -20.06 2.41
N SER A 95 -6.67 -20.76 1.49
CA SER A 95 -6.41 -22.20 1.62
C SER A 95 -5.50 -22.55 2.81
N ILE A 96 -4.52 -21.70 3.13
CA ILE A 96 -3.66 -21.91 4.31
C ILE A 96 -4.47 -21.74 5.59
N SER A 97 -5.26 -20.67 5.69
CA SER A 97 -6.12 -20.41 6.85
C SER A 97 -7.14 -21.54 7.07
N GLU A 98 -7.79 -22.01 6.01
CA GLU A 98 -8.70 -23.15 6.09
C GLU A 98 -8.00 -24.43 6.59
N LEU A 99 -6.78 -24.69 6.11
CA LEU A 99 -6.01 -25.85 6.56
C LEU A 99 -5.58 -25.73 8.03
N ILE A 100 -5.25 -24.53 8.50
CA ILE A 100 -4.98 -24.23 9.91
C ILE A 100 -6.22 -24.55 10.76
N ASP A 101 -7.40 -24.08 10.37
CA ASP A 101 -8.66 -24.29 11.09
C ASP A 101 -9.00 -25.79 11.18
N ILE A 102 -8.86 -26.53 10.07
CA ILE A 102 -9.03 -27.98 10.05
C ILE A 102 -8.06 -28.63 11.03
N THR A 103 -6.78 -28.26 10.96
CA THR A 103 -5.71 -28.82 11.81
C THR A 103 -5.93 -28.53 13.30
N ALA A 104 -6.51 -27.39 13.65
CA ALA A 104 -6.86 -27.02 15.02
C ALA A 104 -7.89 -27.96 15.64
N SER A 105 -8.81 -28.48 14.82
CA SER A 105 -9.87 -29.40 15.27
C SER A 105 -9.42 -30.87 15.37
N MET A 106 -8.22 -31.20 14.90
CA MET A 106 -7.70 -32.56 14.87
C MET A 106 -7.07 -32.96 16.20
N SER A 107 -7.28 -34.20 16.62
CA SER A 107 -6.49 -34.81 17.69
C SER A 107 -5.03 -35.03 17.24
N SER A 108 -4.13 -35.15 18.22
CA SER A 108 -2.72 -35.49 17.96
C SER A 108 -2.65 -36.87 17.28
N CYS A 109 -2.28 -36.87 16.00
CA CYS A 109 -2.14 -38.07 15.17
C CYS A 109 -1.28 -37.74 13.95
N GLU A 110 -0.81 -38.78 13.24
CA GLU A 110 0.04 -38.62 12.06
C GLU A 110 -0.60 -37.75 10.96
N ALA A 111 -1.93 -37.77 10.83
CA ALA A 111 -2.64 -36.92 9.88
C ALA A 111 -2.48 -35.43 10.21
N ARG A 112 -2.51 -35.06 11.50
CA ARG A 112 -2.28 -33.69 11.97
C ARG A 112 -0.86 -33.24 11.62
N ASP A 113 0.14 -34.10 11.82
CA ASP A 113 1.53 -33.78 11.51
C ASP A 113 1.75 -33.55 10.00
N ARG A 114 1.08 -34.33 9.14
CA ARG A 114 1.09 -34.11 7.69
C ARG A 114 0.45 -32.77 7.29
N CYS A 115 -0.63 -32.36 7.96
CA CYS A 115 -1.25 -31.06 7.74
C CYS A 115 -0.31 -29.92 8.15
N LEU A 116 0.33 -30.01 9.32
CA LEU A 116 1.32 -29.03 9.78
C LEU A 116 2.49 -28.90 8.78
N ALA A 117 3.03 -30.01 8.30
CA ALA A 117 4.08 -30.00 7.29
C ALA A 117 3.61 -29.37 5.97
N LYS A 118 2.34 -29.57 5.58
CA LYS A 118 1.75 -28.94 4.40
C LYS A 118 1.58 -27.42 4.58
N ILE A 119 1.10 -26.97 5.74
CA ILE A 119 0.98 -25.54 6.08
C ILE A 119 2.33 -24.85 5.90
N GLY A 120 3.41 -25.42 6.44
CA GLY A 120 4.77 -24.89 6.26
C GLY A 120 5.16 -24.73 4.78
N ARG A 121 4.97 -25.77 3.98
CA ARG A 121 5.27 -25.71 2.52
C ARG A 121 4.42 -24.69 1.79
N ASP A 122 3.14 -24.56 2.15
CA ASP A 122 2.24 -23.60 1.50
C ASP A 122 2.60 -22.15 1.86
N ILE A 123 3.08 -21.91 3.09
CA ILE A 123 3.63 -20.62 3.54
C ILE A 123 4.89 -20.26 2.75
N ASP A 124 5.84 -21.18 2.61
CA ASP A 124 7.06 -20.96 1.80
C ASP A 124 6.67 -20.62 0.34
N ALA A 125 5.71 -21.36 -0.19
CA ALA A 125 5.23 -21.16 -1.55
C ALA A 125 4.36 -19.89 -1.70
N LEU A 126 3.83 -19.31 -0.62
CA LEU A 126 3.16 -18.00 -0.62
C LEU A 126 4.20 -16.88 -0.70
N GLN A 127 5.29 -16.98 0.06
CA GLN A 127 6.39 -16.02 -0.02
C GLN A 127 7.01 -15.98 -1.42
N ALA A 128 7.11 -17.13 -2.08
CA ALA A 128 7.58 -17.24 -3.46
C ALA A 128 6.68 -16.52 -4.51
N CYS A 129 5.47 -16.07 -4.15
CA CYS A 129 4.63 -15.26 -5.04
C CYS A 129 5.13 -13.81 -5.18
N TYR A 130 6.06 -13.36 -4.34
CA TYR A 130 6.66 -12.04 -4.46
C TYR A 130 7.80 -12.06 -5.49
N GLU A 131 7.63 -11.30 -6.57
CA GLU A 131 8.64 -11.06 -7.60
C GLU A 131 8.96 -9.55 -7.62
N PRO A 132 10.17 -9.12 -7.25
CA PRO A 132 10.48 -7.71 -7.00
C PRO A 132 10.36 -6.81 -8.25
N ASP A 133 10.64 -7.37 -9.43
CA ASP A 133 10.65 -6.61 -10.69
C ASP A 133 9.30 -6.63 -11.43
N ARG A 134 8.28 -7.28 -10.85
CA ARG A 134 6.96 -7.39 -11.47
C ARG A 134 6.13 -6.13 -11.18
N GLU A 135 5.24 -5.81 -12.12
CA GLU A 135 4.22 -4.77 -11.88
C GLU A 135 3.44 -5.07 -10.58
N TYR A 136 3.29 -4.06 -9.75
CA TYR A 136 2.65 -4.14 -8.43
C TYR A 136 3.38 -5.02 -7.38
N ALA A 137 4.68 -5.28 -7.54
CA ALA A 137 5.47 -6.01 -6.55
C ALA A 137 5.32 -5.47 -5.12
N ALA A 138 5.33 -4.15 -4.93
CA ALA A 138 5.13 -3.50 -3.63
C ALA A 138 3.76 -3.83 -3.00
N MET A 139 2.71 -3.92 -3.82
CA MET A 139 1.36 -4.28 -3.37
C MET A 139 1.30 -5.75 -2.93
N VAL A 140 1.88 -6.65 -3.74
CA VAL A 140 1.96 -8.08 -3.42
C VAL A 140 2.74 -8.29 -2.12
N LYS A 141 3.88 -7.63 -1.98
CA LYS A 141 4.68 -7.65 -0.75
C LYS A 141 3.88 -7.18 0.45
N SER A 142 3.23 -6.02 0.36
CA SER A 142 2.39 -5.48 1.44
C SER A 142 1.25 -6.42 1.84
N CYS A 143 0.64 -7.12 0.86
CA CYS A 143 -0.40 -8.11 1.11
C CYS A 143 0.15 -9.33 1.88
N ILE A 144 1.25 -9.91 1.38
CA ILE A 144 1.90 -11.07 1.99
C ILE A 144 2.34 -10.75 3.41
N ASP A 145 3.03 -9.62 3.62
CA ASP A 145 3.53 -9.21 4.94
C ASP A 145 2.38 -9.08 5.95
N SER A 146 1.26 -8.44 5.56
CA SER A 146 0.09 -8.29 6.44
C SER A 146 -0.55 -9.63 6.82
N HIS A 147 -0.60 -10.59 5.90
CA HIS A 147 -1.16 -11.91 6.17
C HIS A 147 -0.20 -12.80 6.96
N MET A 148 1.11 -12.69 6.70
CA MET A 148 2.13 -13.50 7.35
C MET A 148 2.14 -13.32 8.87
N GLU A 149 1.92 -12.10 9.36
CA GLU A 149 1.84 -11.84 10.81
C GLU A 149 0.64 -12.51 11.48
N ASN A 150 -0.48 -12.68 10.76
CA ASN A 150 -1.62 -13.43 11.27
C ASN A 150 -1.36 -14.94 11.20
N LEU A 151 -0.86 -15.45 10.06
CA LEU A 151 -0.56 -16.87 9.89
C LEU A 151 0.47 -17.39 10.91
N LYS A 152 1.50 -16.60 11.22
CA LYS A 152 2.48 -16.93 12.27
C LYS A 152 1.83 -17.08 13.64
N ARG A 153 0.91 -16.18 13.97
CA ARG A 153 0.18 -16.20 15.24
C ARG A 153 -0.69 -17.45 15.36
N ASP A 154 -1.42 -17.76 14.30
CA ASP A 154 -2.32 -18.90 14.26
C ASP A 154 -1.54 -20.22 14.31
N LEU A 155 -0.42 -20.31 13.58
CA LEU A 155 0.47 -21.47 13.61
C LEU A 155 1.14 -21.66 14.98
N ALA A 156 1.56 -20.59 15.64
CA ALA A 156 2.09 -20.67 17.01
C ALA A 156 1.05 -21.25 17.98
N GLY A 157 -0.22 -20.89 17.82
CA GLY A 157 -1.33 -21.45 18.60
C GLY A 157 -1.56 -22.95 18.36
N LEU A 158 -1.24 -23.48 17.18
CA LEU A 158 -1.32 -24.91 16.88
C LEU A 158 -0.19 -25.74 17.50
N LEU A 159 0.98 -25.11 17.73
CA LEU A 159 2.19 -25.77 18.21
C LEU A 159 2.36 -25.69 19.73
N ALA A 160 1.58 -24.85 20.40
CA ALA A 160 1.50 -24.75 21.86
C ALA A 160 0.72 -25.93 22.46
#